data_AF-A0AAD0T5X8-F1
#
_entry.id   AF-A0AAD0T5X8-F1
#
_cell.length_a   1.000
_cell.length_b   1.000
_cell.length_c   1.000
_cell.angle_alpha   90.00
_cell.angle_beta   90.00
_cell.angle_gamma   90.00
#
_symmetry.space_group_name_H-M   'P 1'
#
loop_
_entity.id
_entity.type
_entity.pdbx_description
1 polymer ?
#
loop_
_entity_poly.entity_id
_entity_poly.type
_entity_poly.pdbx_seq_one_letter_code
_entity_poly.pdbx_strand_id
1 'polypeptide(L)'
;MKSLVLMLAMLPALVFGYSNPDAKTLMNEYQEFRSMVSNMEHDYLVGGWYKAKDFGDTTVMWLLSDDLTDREVIRFFRKKDDGSVFTVTYHRSDYIVDGRIVLRRFVGPEPTGWINHTIDFETGEHLGSQGWWPFFDESDHDFMKKWGFHY
;
A
#
# COMPACT_ATOMS: atom_id res chain seq x y z
N MET A 1 44.36 23.74 8.04
CA MET A 1 43.06 23.38 8.65
C MET A 1 41.95 24.28 8.11
N LYS A 2 41.41 24.02 6.91
CA LYS A 2 40.20 24.71 6.38
C LYS A 2 39.28 23.80 5.52
N SER A 3 39.57 22.50 5.42
CA SER A 3 38.95 21.66 4.38
C SER A 3 37.93 20.64 4.89
N LEU A 4 37.71 20.52 6.22
CA LEU A 4 36.81 19.49 6.77
C LEU A 4 35.37 19.98 7.01
N VAL A 5 35.12 21.29 7.08
CA VAL A 5 33.81 21.83 7.48
C VAL A 5 32.81 21.88 6.31
N LEU A 6 33.27 21.80 5.05
CA LEU A 6 32.38 21.84 3.89
C LEU A 6 31.72 20.49 3.54
N MET A 7 32.25 19.36 4.04
CA MET A 7 31.74 18.04 3.66
C MET A 7 30.52 17.59 4.48
N LEU A 8 30.25 18.23 5.63
CA LEU A 8 29.05 17.98 6.44
C LEU A 8 27.83 18.83 6.03
N ALA A 9 28.02 19.86 5.20
CA ALA A 9 26.93 20.74 4.77
C ALA A 9 26.16 20.22 3.54
N MET A 10 26.65 19.17 2.86
CA MET A 10 25.97 18.56 1.71
C MET A 10 25.16 17.31 2.07
N LEU A 11 25.21 16.86 3.33
CA LEU A 11 24.50 15.67 3.80
C LEU A 11 22.99 15.82 4.13
N PRO A 12 22.33 17.01 4.08
CA PRO A 12 20.86 17.05 4.19
C PRO A 12 20.11 17.19 2.87
N ALA A 13 20.76 17.20 1.69
CA ALA A 13 20.09 17.52 0.41
C ALA A 13 19.85 16.34 -0.54
N LEU A 14 20.06 15.09 -0.10
CA LEU A 14 19.70 13.88 -0.85
C LEU A 14 18.70 13.01 -0.09
N VAL A 15 17.83 13.63 0.70
CA VAL A 15 16.54 13.01 1.02
C VAL A 15 15.70 13.18 -0.23
N PHE A 16 15.71 12.19 -1.13
CA PHE A 16 14.61 12.02 -2.06
C PHE A 16 13.35 11.97 -1.19
N GLY A 17 12.54 13.03 -1.28
CA GLY A 17 11.40 13.26 -0.42
C GLY A 17 10.30 12.25 -0.72
N TYR A 18 10.44 11.05 -0.18
CA TYR A 18 9.32 10.16 0.09
C TYR A 18 8.51 10.83 1.19
N SER A 19 7.47 11.56 0.80
CA SER A 19 6.55 12.14 1.76
C SER A 19 5.65 11.01 2.23
N ASN A 20 5.80 10.60 3.50
CA ASN A 20 4.84 9.70 4.14
C ASN A 20 3.42 10.23 3.85
N PRO A 21 2.57 9.49 3.12
CA PRO A 21 1.24 9.96 2.79
C PRO A 21 0.45 10.13 4.09
N ASP A 22 -0.32 11.21 4.17
CA ASP A 22 -1.20 11.44 5.32
C ASP A 22 -2.41 10.50 5.28
N ALA A 23 -3.14 10.42 6.40
CA ALA A 23 -4.28 9.52 6.51
C ALA A 23 -5.40 9.85 5.52
N LYS A 24 -5.56 11.11 5.13
CA LYS A 24 -6.59 11.54 4.18
C LYS A 24 -6.27 11.03 2.78
N THR A 25 -5.03 11.19 2.33
CA THR A 25 -4.55 10.66 1.04
C THR A 25 -4.73 9.15 0.98
N LEU A 26 -4.32 8.44 2.03
CA LEU A 26 -4.46 6.98 2.09
C LEU A 26 -5.91 6.49 2.11
N MET A 27 -6.79 7.22 2.80
CA MET A 27 -8.23 6.92 2.81
C MET A 27 -8.85 7.15 1.44
N ASN A 28 -8.55 8.27 0.78
CA ASN A 28 -9.03 8.56 -0.56
C ASN A 28 -8.57 7.50 -1.56
N GLU A 29 -7.28 7.16 -1.54
CA GLU A 29 -6.69 6.10 -2.36
C GLU A 29 -7.44 4.77 -2.18
N TYR A 30 -7.72 4.37 -0.93
CA TYR A 30 -8.51 3.17 -0.65
C TYR A 30 -9.96 3.26 -1.19
N GLN A 31 -10.66 4.39 -1.00
CA GLN A 31 -12.03 4.55 -1.47
C GLN A 31 -12.12 4.50 -3.00
N GLU A 32 -11.14 5.09 -3.69
CA GLU A 32 -11.02 5.01 -5.16
C GLU A 32 -10.86 3.55 -5.61
N PHE A 33 -9.95 2.79 -5.02
CA PHE A 33 -9.78 1.38 -5.37
C PHE A 33 -10.97 0.51 -4.98
N ARG A 34 -11.59 0.77 -3.82
CA ARG A 34 -12.80 0.08 -3.41
C ARG A 34 -13.93 0.29 -4.40
N SER A 35 -14.12 1.53 -4.85
CA SER A 35 -15.08 1.86 -5.91
C SER A 35 -14.75 1.16 -7.22
N MET A 36 -13.47 1.17 -7.62
CA MET A 36 -12.99 0.49 -8.81
C MET A 36 -13.33 -1.01 -8.78
N VAL A 37 -12.94 -1.74 -7.72
CA VAL A 37 -13.16 -3.20 -7.65
C VAL A 37 -14.63 -3.59 -7.39
N SER A 38 -15.44 -2.67 -6.85
CA SER A 38 -16.89 -2.89 -6.68
C SER A 38 -17.63 -2.92 -8.03
N ASN A 39 -17.12 -2.19 -9.03
CA ASN A 39 -17.71 -2.10 -10.36
C ASN A 39 -17.00 -3.00 -11.40
N MET A 40 -16.02 -3.78 -10.96
CA MET A 40 -15.17 -4.60 -11.83
C MET A 40 -15.64 -6.05 -11.88
N GLU A 41 -15.73 -6.61 -13.08
CA GLU A 41 -15.85 -8.05 -13.27
C GLU A 41 -14.50 -8.74 -13.08
N HIS A 42 -14.50 -9.80 -12.28
CA HIS A 42 -13.33 -10.62 -12.01
C HIS A 42 -13.13 -11.67 -13.09
N ASP A 43 -11.88 -12.04 -13.34
CA ASP A 43 -11.52 -13.07 -14.32
C ASP A 43 -11.59 -14.47 -13.68
N TYR A 44 -11.20 -14.58 -12.41
CA TYR A 44 -11.18 -15.84 -11.65
C TYR A 44 -11.19 -15.61 -10.14
N LEU A 45 -11.26 -16.71 -9.37
CA LEU A 45 -11.15 -16.71 -7.92
C LEU A 45 -9.81 -17.29 -7.47
N VAL A 46 -9.15 -16.62 -6.52
CA VAL A 46 -7.95 -17.10 -5.83
C VAL A 46 -8.35 -17.66 -4.46
N GLY A 47 -7.95 -18.91 -4.19
CA GLY A 47 -8.32 -19.61 -2.95
C GLY A 47 -9.82 -19.89 -2.81
N GLY A 48 -10.62 -19.67 -3.87
CA GLY A 48 -12.07 -19.84 -3.85
C GLY A 48 -12.86 -18.68 -3.23
N TRP A 49 -12.19 -17.61 -2.77
CA TRP A 49 -12.84 -16.48 -2.09
C TRP A 49 -12.39 -15.10 -2.61
N TYR A 50 -11.13 -14.94 -3.02
CA TYR A 50 -10.67 -13.65 -3.55
C TYR A 50 -11.05 -13.53 -5.01
N LYS A 51 -11.81 -12.49 -5.36
CA LYS A 51 -11.99 -12.09 -6.75
C LYS A 51 -10.66 -11.57 -7.29
N ALA A 52 -10.29 -11.94 -8.51
CA ALA A 52 -9.03 -11.52 -9.11
C ALA A 52 -9.20 -11.10 -10.57
N LYS A 53 -8.40 -10.11 -10.98
CA LYS A 53 -8.31 -9.63 -12.36
C LYS A 53 -6.87 -9.32 -12.74
N ASP A 54 -6.46 -9.73 -13.94
CA ASP A 54 -5.09 -9.55 -14.43
C ASP A 54 -4.94 -8.31 -15.31
N PHE A 55 -3.82 -7.60 -15.13
CA PHE A 55 -3.42 -6.39 -15.83
C PHE A 55 -1.95 -6.48 -16.25
N GLY A 56 -1.63 -7.44 -17.11
CA GLY A 56 -0.25 -7.72 -17.54
C GLY A 56 0.55 -8.38 -16.42
N ASP A 57 1.49 -7.65 -15.83
CA ASP A 57 2.36 -8.10 -14.74
C ASP A 57 1.73 -7.98 -13.33
N THR A 58 0.54 -7.38 -13.26
CA THR A 58 -0.17 -7.10 -12.01
C THR A 58 -1.48 -7.88 -11.94
N THR A 59 -1.72 -8.58 -10.84
CA THR A 59 -3.01 -9.15 -10.47
C THR A 59 -3.63 -8.31 -9.37
N VAL A 60 -4.82 -7.77 -9.61
CA VAL A 60 -5.63 -7.10 -8.58
C VAL A 60 -6.52 -8.16 -7.96
N MET A 61 -6.40 -8.37 -6.65
CA MET A 61 -7.20 -9.32 -5.89
C MET A 61 -8.00 -8.59 -4.83
N TRP A 62 -9.27 -8.95 -4.66
CA TRP A 62 -10.11 -8.32 -3.65
C TRP A 62 -11.11 -9.27 -3.02
N LEU A 63 -11.41 -8.97 -1.77
CA LEU A 63 -12.55 -9.47 -1.01
C LEU A 63 -13.14 -8.26 -0.32
N LEU A 64 -14.32 -7.81 -0.75
CA LEU A 64 -15.06 -6.78 -0.05
C LEU A 64 -15.94 -7.44 1.01
N SER A 65 -16.30 -6.68 2.04
CA SER A 65 -17.07 -7.20 3.17
C SER A 65 -18.34 -7.86 2.67
N ASP A 66 -18.65 -9.01 3.24
CA ASP A 66 -19.98 -9.60 3.18
C ASP A 66 -20.77 -9.21 4.43
N ASP A 67 -22.05 -9.57 4.48
CA ASP A 67 -22.94 -9.26 5.62
C ASP A 67 -22.47 -9.92 6.94
N LEU A 68 -21.42 -10.75 6.92
CA LEU A 68 -20.93 -11.53 8.06
C LEU A 68 -19.62 -10.99 8.64
N THR A 69 -18.83 -10.26 7.86
CA THR A 69 -17.52 -9.77 8.29
C THR A 69 -17.26 -8.35 7.81
N ASP A 70 -16.90 -7.44 8.71
CA ASP A 70 -16.41 -6.08 8.38
C ASP A 70 -14.97 -6.08 7.83
N ARG A 71 -14.64 -7.10 7.04
CA ARG A 71 -13.29 -7.39 6.57
C ARG A 71 -13.21 -7.14 5.09
N GLU A 72 -12.30 -6.26 4.72
CA GLU A 72 -12.00 -6.02 3.31
C GLU A 72 -10.51 -6.15 3.04
N VAL A 73 -10.20 -6.72 1.89
CA VAL A 73 -8.85 -6.79 1.34
C VAL A 73 -8.89 -6.32 -0.10
N ILE A 74 -7.98 -5.41 -0.45
CA ILE A 74 -7.68 -5.06 -1.84
C ILE A 74 -6.17 -5.15 -1.99
N ARG A 75 -5.69 -6.02 -2.88
CA ARG A 75 -4.27 -6.28 -3.11
C ARG A 75 -3.93 -6.07 -4.58
N PHE A 76 -2.88 -5.31 -4.82
CA PHE A 76 -2.22 -5.22 -6.11
C PHE A 76 -0.93 -6.03 -6.01
N PHE A 77 -0.95 -7.21 -6.61
CA PHE A 77 0.16 -8.14 -6.60
C PHE A 77 0.89 -8.06 -7.93
N ARG A 78 2.18 -7.71 -7.92
CA ARG A 78 3.02 -7.66 -9.11
C ARG A 78 4.14 -8.67 -8.99
N LYS A 79 4.32 -9.49 -10.03
CA LYS A 79 5.48 -10.36 -10.18
C LYS A 79 6.46 -9.71 -11.15
N LYS A 80 7.66 -9.43 -10.68
CA LYS A 80 8.74 -8.79 -11.45
C LYS A 80 9.42 -9.81 -12.36
N ASP A 81 10.12 -9.33 -13.37
CA ASP A 81 10.80 -10.17 -14.37
C ASP A 81 11.88 -11.08 -13.76
N ASP A 82 12.50 -10.63 -12.67
CA ASP A 82 13.47 -11.41 -11.88
C ASP A 82 12.82 -12.46 -10.96
N GLY A 83 11.49 -12.56 -10.99
CA GLY A 83 10.70 -13.47 -10.17
C GLY A 83 10.38 -12.95 -8.76
N SER A 84 10.91 -11.79 -8.37
CA SER A 84 10.56 -11.15 -7.09
C SER A 84 9.13 -10.61 -7.12
N VAL A 85 8.57 -10.36 -5.94
CA VAL A 85 7.19 -9.92 -5.76
C VAL A 85 7.17 -8.54 -5.12
N PHE A 86 6.32 -7.67 -5.65
CA PHE A 86 6.01 -6.37 -5.08
C PHE A 86 4.50 -6.24 -4.90
N THR A 87 4.05 -5.76 -3.74
CA THR A 87 2.63 -5.62 -3.45
C THR A 87 2.28 -4.30 -2.80
N VAL A 88 1.07 -3.83 -3.08
CA VAL A 88 0.36 -2.84 -2.26
C VAL A 88 -0.93 -3.48 -1.80
N THR A 89 -1.10 -3.60 -0.49
CA THR A 89 -2.28 -4.26 0.09
C THR A 89 -2.98 -3.36 1.09
N TYR A 90 -4.29 -3.21 0.91
CA TYR A 90 -5.21 -2.62 1.86
C TYR A 90 -5.95 -3.69 2.64
N HIS A 91 -6.03 -3.50 3.95
CA HIS A 91 -6.78 -4.33 4.88
C HIS A 91 -7.67 -3.45 5.76
N ARG A 92 -8.99 -3.54 5.60
CA ARG A 92 -9.97 -2.98 6.54
C ARG A 92 -10.39 -4.08 7.51
N SER A 93 -10.23 -3.87 8.81
CA SER A 93 -10.60 -4.87 9.82
C SER A 93 -10.70 -4.31 11.23
N ASP A 94 -11.45 -5.00 12.08
CA ASP A 94 -11.74 -4.71 13.49
C ASP A 94 -10.84 -5.42 14.51
N TYR A 95 -10.09 -6.45 14.11
CA TYR A 95 -9.32 -7.30 15.04
C TYR A 95 -7.92 -6.80 15.38
N ILE A 96 -7.47 -5.71 14.75
CA ILE A 96 -6.09 -5.24 14.89
C ILE A 96 -5.94 -4.29 16.08
N VAL A 97 -6.93 -3.41 16.25
CA VAL A 97 -7.00 -2.48 17.38
C VAL A 97 -8.34 -2.72 18.04
N ASP A 98 -8.31 -3.15 19.30
CA ASP A 98 -9.52 -3.51 20.04
C ASP A 98 -10.51 -2.33 20.06
N GLY A 99 -11.77 -2.63 19.69
CA GLY A 99 -12.85 -1.66 19.60
C GLY A 99 -12.77 -0.66 18.43
N ARG A 100 -11.89 -0.84 17.44
CA ARG A 100 -11.77 0.06 16.27
C ARG A 100 -11.68 -0.69 14.96
N ILE A 101 -12.44 -0.23 13.97
CA ILE A 101 -12.21 -0.63 12.58
C ILE A 101 -11.04 0.20 12.06
N VAL A 102 -9.98 -0.47 11.61
CA VAL A 102 -8.80 0.20 11.04
C VAL A 102 -8.63 -0.14 9.58
N LEU A 103 -8.09 0.82 8.82
CA LEU A 103 -7.53 0.61 7.50
C LEU A 103 -6.01 0.53 7.62
N ARG A 104 -5.45 -0.57 7.15
CA ARG A 104 -4.00 -0.74 7.00
C ARG A 104 -3.60 -0.81 5.55
N ARG A 105 -2.56 -0.07 5.20
CA ARG A 105 -1.91 -0.17 3.90
C ARG A 105 -0.50 -0.71 4.09
N PHE A 106 -0.18 -1.79 3.40
CA PHE A 106 1.15 -2.39 3.34
C PHE A 106 1.74 -2.14 1.96
N VAL A 107 3.01 -1.76 1.89
CA VAL A 107 3.73 -1.57 0.62
C VAL A 107 5.05 -2.34 0.67
N GLY A 108 5.30 -3.19 -0.32
CA GLY A 108 6.54 -3.95 -0.46
C GLY A 108 6.33 -5.45 -0.71
N PRO A 109 7.38 -6.27 -0.52
CA PRO A 109 7.28 -7.71 -0.69
C PRO A 109 6.37 -8.33 0.38
N GLU A 110 5.69 -9.41 0.01
CA GLU A 110 4.91 -10.19 0.96
C GLU A 110 5.80 -10.90 2.00
N PRO A 111 5.29 -11.23 3.19
CA PRO A 111 3.91 -10.99 3.67
C PRO A 111 3.71 -9.68 4.45
N THR A 112 4.79 -9.00 4.85
CA THR A 112 4.73 -7.85 5.77
C THR A 112 4.88 -6.49 5.10
N GLY A 113 5.35 -6.43 3.85
CA GLY A 113 5.79 -5.19 3.24
C GLY A 113 7.01 -4.59 3.93
N TRP A 114 7.48 -3.46 3.39
CA TRP A 114 8.54 -2.62 3.98
C TRP A 114 7.98 -1.56 4.91
N ILE A 115 6.83 -0.99 4.56
CA ILE A 115 6.11 -0.02 5.37
C ILE A 115 4.64 -0.43 5.49
N ASN A 116 4.07 -0.18 6.66
CA ASN A 116 2.63 -0.17 6.83
C ASN A 116 2.14 1.08 7.54
N HIS A 117 0.98 1.57 7.09
CA HIS A 117 0.24 2.67 7.71
C HIS A 117 -1.04 2.11 8.33
N THR A 118 -1.43 2.63 9.49
CA THR A 118 -2.67 2.27 10.18
C THR A 118 -3.48 3.53 10.42
N ILE A 119 -4.73 3.50 9.97
CA ILE A 119 -5.68 4.61 10.03
C ILE A 119 -6.94 4.11 10.71
N ASP A 120 -7.49 4.90 11.60
CA ASP A 120 -8.83 4.68 12.15
C ASP A 120 -9.85 4.91 11.03
N PHE A 121 -10.59 3.87 10.66
CA PHE A 121 -11.43 3.90 9.46
C PHE A 121 -12.62 4.84 9.62
N GLU A 122 -13.15 4.97 10.84
CA GLU A 122 -14.34 5.78 11.11
C GLU A 122 -13.98 7.26 11.24
N THR A 123 -12.87 7.56 11.92
CA THR A 123 -12.48 8.94 12.20
C THR A 123 -11.50 9.53 11.19
N GLY A 124 -10.80 8.69 10.42
CA GLY A 124 -9.72 9.10 9.51
C GLY A 124 -8.44 9.51 10.24
N GLU A 125 -8.32 9.25 11.54
CA GLU A 125 -7.12 9.55 12.33
C GLU A 125 -5.95 8.62 11.95
N HIS A 126 -4.75 9.18 11.78
CA HIS A 126 -3.53 8.38 11.60
C HIS A 126 -3.11 7.77 12.94
N LEU A 127 -3.25 6.44 13.08
CA LEU A 127 -2.90 5.71 14.32
C LEU A 127 -1.41 5.36 14.41
N GLY A 128 -0.73 5.31 13.27
CA GLY A 128 0.72 5.26 13.17
C GLY A 128 1.19 4.50 11.93
N SER A 129 2.51 4.46 11.76
CA SER A 129 3.17 3.64 10.75
C SER A 129 4.28 2.79 11.38
N GLN A 130 4.60 1.66 10.74
CA GLN A 130 5.75 0.83 11.09
C GLN A 130 6.54 0.51 9.82
N GLY A 131 7.86 0.38 9.98
CA GLY A 131 8.78 0.14 8.87
C GLY A 131 9.31 1.44 8.25
N TRP A 132 9.90 1.34 7.06
CA TRP A 132 10.48 2.49 6.36
C TRP A 132 10.23 2.39 4.86
N TRP A 133 10.20 3.55 4.18
CA TRP A 133 10.15 3.56 2.72
C TRP A 133 11.45 2.98 2.16
N PRO A 134 11.38 1.93 1.34
CA PRO A 134 12.55 1.40 0.64
C PRO A 134 13.12 2.44 -0.33
N PHE A 135 14.30 2.17 -0.85
CA PHE A 135 14.67 2.71 -2.16
C PHE A 135 13.95 1.88 -3.21
N PHE A 136 12.90 2.43 -3.81
CA PHE A 136 12.28 1.84 -4.99
C PHE A 136 13.28 1.80 -6.14
N ASP A 137 13.28 0.70 -6.89
CA ASP A 137 13.83 0.74 -8.24
C ASP A 137 12.85 1.43 -9.19
N GLU A 138 13.31 1.75 -10.40
CA GLU A 138 12.52 2.44 -11.42
C GLU A 138 11.22 1.69 -11.73
N SER A 139 11.26 0.36 -11.73
CA SER A 139 10.10 -0.47 -12.04
C SER A 139 9.03 -0.40 -10.93
N ASP A 140 9.45 -0.31 -9.67
CA ASP A 140 8.54 -0.14 -8.54
C ASP A 140 7.94 1.26 -8.54
N HIS A 141 8.72 2.29 -8.88
CA HIS A 141 8.19 3.65 -9.09
C HIS A 141 7.13 3.71 -10.19
N ASP A 142 7.38 3.06 -11.33
CA ASP A 142 6.44 3.04 -12.44
C ASP A 142 5.16 2.29 -12.07
N PHE A 143 5.27 1.18 -11.34
CA PHE A 143 4.13 0.49 -10.77
C PHE A 143 3.32 1.40 -9.83
N MET A 144 4.00 2.11 -8.92
CA MET A 144 3.33 2.99 -7.97
C MET A 144 2.61 4.14 -8.67
N LYS A 145 3.23 4.76 -9.68
CA LYS A 145 2.61 5.81 -10.49
C LYS A 145 1.45 5.30 -11.35
N LYS A 146 1.61 4.16 -12.03
CA LYS A 146 0.59 3.54 -12.90
C LYS A 146 -0.73 3.34 -12.17
N TRP A 147 -0.64 2.91 -10.91
CA TRP A 147 -1.81 2.62 -10.09
C TRP A 147 -2.25 3.81 -9.22
N GLY A 148 -1.55 4.94 -9.24
CA GLY A 148 -1.92 6.14 -8.48
C GLY A 148 -1.62 6.04 -6.98
N PHE A 149 -0.64 5.22 -6.59
CA PHE A 149 -0.24 5.06 -5.20
C PHE A 149 0.63 6.24 -4.72
N HIS A 150 0.37 6.74 -3.51
CA HIS A 150 1.16 7.81 -2.90
C HIS A 150 2.26 7.24 -1.99
N TYR A 151 3.47 7.80 -2.07
CA TYR A 151 4.69 7.33 -1.37
C TYR A 151 5.75 8.43 -1.25
#